data_AF-A0A7X2TZ30-F1
#
_entry.id   AF-A0A7X2TZ30-F1
#
_cell.length_a   1.000
_cell.length_b   1.000
_cell.length_c   1.000
_cell.angle_alpha   90.00
_cell.angle_beta   90.00
_cell.angle_gamma   90.00
#
_symmetry.space_group_name_H-M   'P 1'
#
loop_
_entity.id
_entity.type
_entity.pdbx_description
1 polymer ?
#
loop_
_entity_poly.entity_id
_entity_poly.type
_entity_poly.pdbx_seq_one_letter_code
_entity_poly.pdbx_strand_id
1 'polypeptide(L)'
;MTSQISQTIVKRAKLAAILTPLLLVPSAPAQENLPAGPGKELLMTVCTQCHNTMRITDKKLSKDEWDDIVDKMAARGARASDEEFDTIVNYLVKNFGKQ
;
A
#
# COMPACT_ATOMS: atom_id res chain seq x y z
N MET A 1 62.22 0.39 34.36
CA MET A 1 61.35 1.22 35.22
C MET A 1 61.30 2.62 34.61
N THR A 2 60.10 3.23 34.59
CA THR A 2 59.78 4.64 34.23
C THR A 2 60.06 5.04 32.76
N SER A 3 59.25 5.82 32.06
CA SER A 3 57.93 6.42 32.26
C SER A 3 57.53 6.98 30.89
N GLN A 4 56.23 7.02 30.60
CA GLN A 4 55.63 7.88 29.57
C GLN A 4 56.19 9.31 29.60
N ILE A 5 56.10 10.04 28.48
CA ILE A 5 55.41 11.34 28.41
C ILE A 5 55.32 11.82 26.94
N SER A 6 54.06 11.90 26.50
CA SER A 6 53.47 12.92 25.62
C SER A 6 53.91 13.07 24.18
N GLN A 7 53.18 12.31 23.33
CA GLN A 7 52.82 12.70 21.97
C GLN A 7 52.44 14.18 21.90
N THR A 8 53.33 14.94 21.29
CA THR A 8 53.17 16.34 20.93
C THR A 8 52.18 16.44 19.77
N ILE A 9 51.35 17.48 19.80
CA ILE A 9 50.83 18.13 18.58
C ILE A 9 49.70 17.39 17.86
N VAL A 10 48.49 17.56 18.41
CA VAL A 10 47.31 18.07 17.69
C VAL A 10 47.46 18.28 16.17
N LYS A 11 47.36 17.22 15.36
CA LYS A 11 46.87 17.36 13.98
C LYS A 11 45.35 17.33 14.02
N ARG A 12 44.75 18.52 14.15
CA ARG A 12 43.30 18.73 14.03
C ARG A 12 42.89 18.40 12.60
N ALA A 13 42.53 17.14 12.34
CA ALA A 13 41.76 16.79 11.16
C ALA A 13 40.37 17.43 11.33
N LYS A 14 40.05 18.44 10.51
CA LYS A 14 38.69 18.98 10.44
C LYS A 14 37.82 17.91 9.77
N LEU A 15 37.22 17.04 10.59
CA LEU A 15 36.12 16.19 10.19
C LEU A 15 34.92 17.09 9.89
N ALA A 16 34.74 17.44 8.62
CA ALA A 16 33.46 17.93 8.13
C ALA A 16 32.50 16.74 8.14
N ALA A 17 31.75 16.59 9.22
CA ALA A 17 30.63 15.66 9.29
C ALA A 17 29.52 16.19 8.36
N ILE A 18 29.49 15.72 7.12
CA ILE A 18 28.36 15.93 6.22
C ILE A 18 27.24 15.04 6.75
N LEU A 19 26.40 15.60 7.62
CA LEU A 19 25.11 15.01 7.98
C LEU A 19 24.19 15.11 6.76
N THR A 20 24.28 14.16 5.85
CA THR A 20 23.24 13.94 4.84
C THR A 20 21.96 13.55 5.58
N PRO A 21 20.88 14.35 5.51
CA PRO A 21 19.60 13.91 6.04
C PRO A 21 19.15 12.71 5.20
N LEU A 22 18.95 11.58 5.87
CA LEU A 22 18.31 10.41 5.27
C LEU A 22 16.86 10.81 4.97
N LEU A 23 16.60 11.20 3.73
CA LEU A 23 15.25 11.44 3.22
C LEU A 23 14.48 10.12 3.27
N LEU A 24 13.68 9.95 4.32
CA LEU A 24 12.71 8.89 4.41
C LEU A 24 11.59 9.23 3.41
N VAL A 25 11.66 8.68 2.21
CA VAL A 25 10.59 8.81 1.21
C VAL A 25 9.43 7.95 1.68
N PRO A 26 8.27 8.52 2.07
CA PRO A 26 7.11 7.70 2.37
C PRO A 26 6.64 7.01 1.08
N SER A 27 6.61 5.68 1.09
CA SER A 27 5.99 4.89 0.04
C SER A 27 4.49 5.15 0.10
N ALA A 28 3.97 6.05 -0.75
CA ALA A 28 2.53 6.19 -0.91
C ALA A 28 1.95 4.85 -1.40
N PRO A 29 0.80 4.39 -0.87
CA PRO A 29 0.15 3.21 -1.40
C PRO A 29 -0.10 3.44 -2.90
N ALA A 30 0.25 2.44 -3.70
CA ALA A 30 0.03 2.48 -5.14
C ALA A 30 -1.48 2.61 -5.38
N GLN A 31 -1.96 3.83 -5.54
CA GLN A 31 -3.28 4.10 -6.05
C GLN A 31 -3.23 3.80 -7.55
N GLU A 32 -3.27 2.51 -7.89
CA GLU A 32 -3.46 2.07 -9.26
C GLU A 32 -4.73 2.76 -9.80
N ASN A 33 -4.74 3.05 -11.11
CA ASN A 33 -5.73 3.89 -11.80
C ASN A 33 -7.15 3.30 -11.77
N LEU A 34 -7.77 3.25 -10.59
CA LEU A 34 -9.15 2.85 -10.40
C LEU A 34 -10.08 4.03 -10.74
N PRO A 35 -11.13 3.81 -11.55
CA PRO A 35 -12.10 4.83 -11.89
C PRO A 35 -12.68 5.51 -10.64
N ALA A 36 -12.85 6.83 -10.69
CA ALA A 36 -13.48 7.55 -9.59
C ALA A 36 -14.95 7.12 -9.41
N GLY A 37 -15.42 7.04 -8.18
CA GLY A 37 -16.83 6.80 -7.89
C GLY A 37 -17.11 6.25 -6.50
N PRO A 38 -18.40 6.17 -6.11
CA PRO A 38 -18.82 5.55 -4.86
C PRO A 38 -18.31 4.12 -4.78
N GLY A 39 -17.71 3.73 -3.65
CA GLY A 39 -17.14 2.39 -3.43
C GLY A 39 -15.64 2.25 -3.75
N LYS A 40 -15.01 3.21 -4.45
CA LYS A 40 -13.55 3.17 -4.71
C LYS A 40 -12.75 3.10 -3.41
N GLU A 41 -12.99 4.03 -2.49
CA GLU A 41 -12.23 4.11 -1.22
C GLU A 41 -12.43 2.85 -0.36
N LEU A 42 -13.66 2.34 -0.36
CA LEU A 42 -14.02 1.13 0.36
C LEU A 42 -13.32 -0.10 -0.22
N LEU A 43 -13.29 -0.23 -1.54
CA LEU A 43 -12.51 -1.28 -2.22
C LEU A 43 -11.01 -1.17 -1.91
N MET A 44 -10.45 0.05 -1.90
CA MET A 44 -9.05 0.26 -1.51
C MET A 44 -8.82 -0.16 -0.06
N THR A 45 -9.69 0.21 0.86
CA THR A 45 -9.55 -0.09 2.29
C THR A 45 -9.73 -1.58 2.58
N VAL A 46 -10.70 -2.25 1.95
CA VAL A 46 -11.07 -3.65 2.27
C VAL A 46 -10.28 -4.64 1.44
N CYS A 47 -10.16 -4.42 0.12
CA CYS A 47 -9.71 -5.45 -0.81
C CYS A 47 -8.20 -5.44 -1.06
N THR A 48 -7.49 -4.37 -0.70
CA THR A 48 -6.04 -4.23 -0.98
C THR A 48 -5.12 -4.61 0.19
N GLN A 49 -5.70 -5.12 1.28
CA GLN A 49 -4.96 -5.53 2.47
C GLN A 49 -4.06 -6.75 2.24
N CYS A 50 -4.40 -7.60 1.26
CA CYS A 50 -3.70 -8.87 1.02
C CYS A 50 -3.03 -8.96 -0.37
N HIS A 51 -3.51 -8.22 -1.37
CA HIS A 51 -2.95 -8.17 -2.72
C HIS A 51 -3.30 -6.87 -3.43
N ASN A 52 -2.59 -6.52 -4.50
CA ASN A 52 -2.88 -5.32 -5.28
C ASN A 52 -4.17 -5.43 -6.13
N THR A 53 -4.54 -4.33 -6.76
CA THR A 53 -5.77 -4.17 -7.54
C THR A 53 -5.67 -4.68 -8.98
N MET A 54 -4.49 -5.07 -9.46
CA MET A 54 -4.30 -5.59 -10.82
C MET A 54 -5.20 -6.81 -11.10
N ARG A 55 -5.42 -7.67 -10.09
CA ARG A 55 -6.36 -8.80 -10.17
C ARG A 55 -7.82 -8.40 -10.40
N ILE A 56 -8.17 -7.15 -10.09
CA ILE A 56 -9.50 -6.56 -10.27
C ILE A 56 -9.58 -5.93 -11.66
N THR A 57 -8.61 -5.09 -12.02
CA THR A 57 -8.61 -4.34 -13.27
C THR A 57 -8.51 -5.22 -14.52
N ASP A 58 -7.92 -6.41 -14.38
CA ASP A 58 -7.76 -7.38 -15.47
C ASP A 58 -9.03 -8.21 -15.73
N LYS A 59 -10.12 -7.96 -15.00
CA LYS A 59 -11.36 -8.72 -15.13
C LYS A 59 -12.51 -7.87 -15.66
N LYS A 60 -13.37 -8.54 -16.41
CA LYS A 60 -14.72 -8.07 -16.75
C LYS A 60 -15.67 -9.20 -16.41
N LEU A 61 -16.54 -9.00 -15.42
CA LEU A 61 -17.42 -10.04 -14.85
C LEU A 61 -18.86 -9.54 -14.70
N SER A 62 -19.84 -10.44 -14.68
CA SER A 62 -21.21 -10.10 -14.31
C SER A 62 -21.30 -9.74 -12.81
N LYS A 63 -22.48 -9.26 -12.37
CA LYS A 63 -22.73 -9.01 -10.95
C LYS A 63 -22.54 -10.28 -10.10
N ASP A 64 -23.20 -11.37 -10.47
CA ASP A 64 -23.12 -12.63 -9.75
C ASP A 64 -21.67 -13.16 -9.67
N GLU A 65 -20.88 -13.02 -10.73
CA GLU A 65 -19.47 -13.42 -10.73
C GLU A 65 -18.60 -12.52 -9.82
N TRP A 66 -18.96 -11.24 -9.66
CA TRP A 66 -18.28 -10.35 -8.72
C TRP A 66 -18.69 -10.64 -7.27
N ASP A 67 -19.98 -10.86 -7.01
CA ASP A 67 -20.49 -11.31 -5.70
C ASP A 67 -19.74 -12.57 -5.25
N ASP A 68 -19.66 -13.59 -6.12
CA ASP A 68 -18.90 -14.83 -5.87
C ASP A 68 -17.42 -14.60 -5.50
N ILE A 69 -16.78 -13.60 -6.10
CA ILE A 69 -15.37 -13.28 -5.79
C ILE A 69 -15.28 -12.57 -4.45
N VAL A 70 -16.17 -11.62 -4.18
CA VAL A 70 -16.21 -10.87 -2.92
C VAL A 70 -16.48 -11.84 -1.76
N ASP A 71 -17.41 -12.76 -1.90
CA ASP A 71 -17.68 -13.83 -0.92
C ASP A 71 -16.45 -14.71 -0.67
N LYS A 72 -15.74 -15.09 -1.74
CA LYS A 72 -14.47 -15.84 -1.62
C LYS A 72 -13.41 -15.04 -0.86
N MET A 73 -13.37 -13.71 -1.01
CA MET A 73 -12.41 -12.87 -0.29
C MET A 73 -12.84 -12.65 1.16
N ALA A 74 -14.14 -12.51 1.44
CA ALA A 74 -14.70 -12.44 2.78
C ALA A 74 -14.36 -13.74 3.56
N ALA A 75 -14.58 -14.91 2.94
CA ALA A 75 -14.19 -16.20 3.50
C ALA A 75 -12.67 -16.35 3.73
N ARG A 76 -11.85 -15.53 3.04
CA ARG A 76 -10.38 -15.48 3.22
C ARG A 76 -9.92 -14.37 4.15
N GLY A 77 -10.84 -13.66 4.80
CA GLY A 77 -10.55 -12.70 5.86
C GLY A 77 -10.65 -11.23 5.46
N ALA A 78 -11.16 -10.89 4.27
CA ALA A 78 -11.64 -9.53 4.03
C ALA A 78 -12.81 -9.25 4.98
N ARG A 79 -12.80 -8.07 5.62
CA ARG A 79 -13.82 -7.70 6.63
C ARG A 79 -14.45 -6.36 6.27
N ALA A 80 -15.77 -6.37 6.15
CA ALA A 80 -16.65 -5.23 5.92
C ALA A 80 -18.07 -5.64 6.35
N SER A 81 -19.01 -4.71 6.45
CA SER A 81 -20.44 -5.04 6.58
C SER A 81 -21.00 -5.57 5.26
N ASP A 82 -22.19 -6.18 5.32
CA ASP A 82 -22.88 -6.67 4.12
C ASP A 82 -23.18 -5.51 3.16
N GLU A 83 -23.61 -4.34 3.67
CA GLU A 83 -23.86 -3.14 2.86
C GLU A 83 -22.58 -2.55 2.25
N GLU A 84 -21.46 -2.68 2.95
CA GLU A 84 -20.15 -2.29 2.45
C GLU A 84 -19.69 -3.21 1.32
N PHE A 85 -19.88 -4.51 1.45
CA PHE A 85 -19.62 -5.47 0.37
C PHE A 85 -20.52 -5.24 -0.83
N ASP A 86 -21.82 -4.98 -0.63
CA ASP A 86 -22.74 -4.60 -1.70
C ASP A 86 -22.27 -3.34 -2.44
N THR A 87 -21.78 -2.34 -1.70
CA THR A 87 -21.23 -1.11 -2.27
C THR A 87 -19.99 -1.41 -3.11
N ILE A 88 -19.10 -2.30 -2.64
CA ILE A 88 -17.93 -2.75 -3.39
C ILE A 88 -18.36 -3.47 -4.68
N VAL A 89 -19.32 -4.40 -4.61
CA VAL A 89 -19.77 -5.13 -5.80
C VAL A 89 -20.40 -4.18 -6.82
N ASN A 90 -21.22 -3.24 -6.38
CA ASN A 90 -21.82 -2.26 -7.27
C ASN A 90 -20.75 -1.40 -7.97
N TYR A 91 -19.69 -1.02 -7.26
CA TYR A 91 -18.55 -0.35 -7.86
C TYR A 91 -17.81 -1.24 -8.88
N LEU A 92 -17.60 -2.52 -8.55
CA LEU A 92 -16.94 -3.48 -9.42
C LEU A 92 -17.73 -3.70 -10.71
N VAL A 93 -19.04 -3.90 -10.63
CA VAL A 93 -19.93 -4.08 -11.80
C VAL A 93 -19.95 -2.82 -12.65
N LYS A 94 -20.07 -1.63 -12.05
CA LYS A 94 -20.13 -0.37 -12.79
C LYS A 94 -18.88 -0.13 -13.64
N ASN A 95 -17.70 -0.49 -13.14
CA ASN A 95 -16.42 -0.15 -13.75
C ASN A 95 -15.76 -1.33 -14.49
N PHE A 96 -16.06 -2.54 -14.04
CA PHE A 96 -15.46 -3.80 -14.48
C PHE A 96 -16.53 -4.87 -14.77
N GLY A 97 -17.74 -4.44 -15.14
CA GLY A 97 -18.82 -5.29 -15.62
C GLY A 97 -18.53 -5.85 -17.02
N LYS A 98 -19.02 -7.07 -17.31
CA LYS A 98 -19.27 -7.48 -18.70
C LYS A 98 -20.38 -6.59 -19.27
N GLN A 99 -20.20 -6.12 -20.52
CA GLN A 99 -21.26 -5.42 -21.25
C GLN A 99 -22.40 -6.38 -21.56
#